data_AF-A0A6C0CG58-F1
#
_entry.id   AF-A0A6C0CG58-F1
#
_cell.length_a   1.000
_cell.length_b   1.000
_cell.length_c   1.000
_cell.angle_alpha   90.00
_cell.angle_beta   90.00
_cell.angle_gamma   90.00
#
_symmetry.space_group_name_H-M   'P 1'
#
loop_
_entity.id
_entity.type
_entity.pdbx_description
1 polymer ?
#
loop_
_entity_poly.entity_id
_entity_poly.type
_entity_poly.pdbx_seq_one_letter_code
_entity_poly.pdbx_strand_id
1 'polypeptide(L)'
;MNPAQSTIPHEVLKKVVTDTGIIRLKLRKSIGTKWRDVGTSKEVKPYDLDSIDVQCKSEPEKAEAVLIAARGRMGSAFTISVLVGVLTELAMKHVTKLFVQ
;
A
#
# COMPACT_ATOMS: atom_id res chain seq x y z
N MET A 1 -27.00 -18.30 0.71
CA MET A 1 -26.39 -17.11 1.34
C MET A 1 -25.27 -16.63 0.42
N ASN A 2 -25.48 -15.56 -0.34
CA ASN A 2 -24.39 -14.97 -1.14
C ASN A 2 -23.51 -14.17 -0.17
N PRO A 3 -22.22 -14.51 0.00
CA PRO A 3 -21.31 -13.57 0.64
C PRO A 3 -21.24 -12.37 -0.30
N ALA A 4 -21.70 -11.21 0.15
CA ALA A 4 -21.51 -9.97 -0.57
C ALA A 4 -20.01 -9.84 -0.88
N GLN A 5 -19.64 -10.14 -2.12
CA GLN A 5 -18.32 -9.84 -2.63
C GLN A 5 -18.25 -8.32 -2.61
N SER A 6 -17.62 -7.81 -1.56
CA SER A 6 -17.26 -6.42 -1.39
C SER A 6 -16.20 -6.13 -2.45
N THR A 7 -16.64 -5.95 -3.69
CA THR A 7 -15.78 -5.65 -4.84
C THR A 7 -15.44 -4.18 -4.79
N ILE A 8 -14.15 -3.87 -4.63
CA ILE A 8 -13.60 -2.52 -4.73
C ILE A 8 -14.12 -1.89 -6.05
N PRO A 9 -14.71 -0.69 -6.03
CA PRO A 9 -15.22 -0.06 -7.24
C PRO A 9 -14.14 0.05 -8.33
N HIS A 10 -14.51 -0.24 -9.57
CA HIS A 10 -13.57 -0.35 -10.68
C HIS A 10 -12.85 0.99 -10.98
N GLU A 11 -13.49 2.10 -10.65
CA GLU A 11 -12.94 3.46 -10.70
C GLU A 11 -11.91 3.74 -9.61
N VAL A 12 -12.05 3.11 -8.43
CA VAL A 12 -11.09 3.22 -7.32
C VAL A 12 -9.84 2.42 -7.67
N LEU A 13 -9.98 1.23 -8.24
CA LEU A 13 -8.85 0.38 -8.65
C LEU A 13 -7.85 1.07 -9.58
N LYS A 14 -8.33 2.00 -10.42
CA LYS A 14 -7.50 2.76 -11.38
C LYS A 14 -6.81 3.98 -10.79
N LYS A 15 -7.20 4.43 -9.59
CA LYS A 15 -6.60 5.61 -8.95
C LYS A 15 -5.17 5.31 -8.50
N VAL A 16 -4.29 6.30 -8.63
CA VAL A 16 -2.93 6.23 -8.08
C VAL A 16 -3.04 6.25 -6.55
N VAL A 17 -2.29 5.36 -5.88
CA VAL A 17 -2.39 5.10 -4.43
C VAL A 17 -2.25 6.37 -3.57
N THR A 18 -1.52 7.35 -4.07
CA THR A 18 -1.17 8.59 -3.36
C THR A 18 -2.15 9.74 -3.64
N ASP A 19 -3.03 9.61 -4.63
CA ASP A 19 -4.07 10.62 -4.93
C ASP A 19 -5.29 10.48 -4.00
N THR A 20 -5.26 9.49 -3.12
CA THR A 20 -6.36 9.18 -2.19
C THR A 20 -5.90 9.41 -0.75
N GLY A 21 -5.90 10.68 -0.32
CA GLY A 21 -5.37 11.10 1.00
C GLY A 21 -5.93 10.32 2.19
N ILE A 22 -7.23 10.01 2.21
CA ILE A 22 -7.88 9.20 3.26
C ILE A 22 -7.39 7.75 3.23
N ILE A 23 -7.22 7.19 2.04
CA ILE A 23 -6.76 5.81 1.83
C ILE A 23 -5.30 5.69 2.26
N ARG A 24 -4.45 6.68 1.91
CA ARG A 24 -3.06 6.78 2.36
C ARG A 24 -2.93 6.78 3.89
N LEU A 25 -3.77 7.54 4.60
CA LEU A 25 -3.79 7.59 6.07
C LEU A 25 -4.25 6.28 6.73
N LYS A 26 -5.20 5.56 6.12
CA LYS A 26 -5.65 4.26 6.60
C LYS A 26 -4.61 3.17 6.30
N LEU A 27 -4.06 3.17 5.09
CA LEU A 27 -3.04 2.21 4.64
C LEU A 27 -1.79 2.25 5.50
N ARG A 28 -1.26 3.44 5.80
CA ARG A 28 -0.04 3.53 6.61
C ARG A 28 -0.19 2.88 7.99
N LYS A 29 -1.38 2.99 8.60
CA LYS A 29 -1.69 2.36 9.89
C LYS A 29 -1.86 0.85 9.75
N SER A 30 -2.52 0.40 8.68
CA SER A 30 -2.85 -1.01 8.46
C SER A 30 -1.70 -1.84 7.90
N ILE A 31 -0.77 -1.23 7.16
CA ILE A 31 0.47 -1.88 6.72
C ILE A 31 1.36 -2.16 7.94
N GLY A 32 1.47 -1.19 8.86
CA GLY A 32 2.20 -1.36 10.12
C GLY A 32 3.60 -1.94 9.88
N THR A 33 3.95 -2.99 10.63
CA THR A 33 5.26 -3.67 10.58
C THR A 33 5.59 -4.38 9.27
N LYS A 34 4.62 -4.52 8.35
CA LYS A 34 4.81 -5.15 7.04
C LYS A 34 5.26 -4.19 5.94
N TRP A 35 5.62 -2.95 6.29
CA TRP A 35 6.08 -1.95 5.31
C TRP A 35 7.28 -2.45 4.49
N ARG A 36 8.19 -3.19 5.11
CA ARG A 36 9.39 -3.72 4.45
C ARG A 36 9.06 -4.80 3.43
N ASP A 37 8.10 -5.68 3.76
CA ASP A 37 7.57 -6.70 2.84
C ASP A 37 6.91 -6.04 1.61
N VAL A 38 6.09 -5.01 1.85
CA VAL A 38 5.42 -4.24 0.78
C VAL A 38 6.45 -3.57 -0.13
N GLY A 39 7.48 -2.96 0.44
CA GLY A 39 8.55 -2.32 -0.32
C GLY A 39 9.34 -3.33 -1.17
N THR A 40 9.68 -4.48 -0.58
CA THR A 40 10.40 -5.56 -1.27
C THR A 40 9.58 -6.13 -2.43
N SER A 41 8.29 -6.38 -2.22
CA SER A 41 7.36 -6.84 -3.26
C SER A 41 7.22 -5.83 -4.42
N LYS A 42 7.44 -4.54 -4.14
CA LYS A 42 7.49 -3.47 -5.16
C LYS A 42 8.89 -3.11 -5.62
N GLU A 43 9.84 -4.01 -5.35
CA GLU A 43 11.24 -3.90 -5.74
C GLU A 43 11.93 -2.62 -5.25
N VAL A 44 11.39 -1.92 -4.23
CA VAL A 44 12.07 -0.79 -3.59
C VAL A 44 13.45 -1.27 -3.16
N LYS A 45 14.50 -0.53 -3.50
CA LYS A 45 15.86 -1.02 -3.32
C LYS A 45 16.14 -1.25 -1.84
N PRO A 46 16.91 -2.28 -1.46
CA PRO A 46 17.26 -2.52 -0.06
C PRO A 46 17.85 -1.27 0.63
N TYR A 47 18.72 -0.54 -0.07
CA TYR A 47 19.28 0.72 0.43
C TYR A 47 18.23 1.79 0.75
N ASP A 48 17.17 1.90 -0.07
CA ASP A 48 16.09 2.84 0.17
C ASP A 48 15.25 2.40 1.39
N LEU A 49 15.04 1.09 1.56
CA LEU A 49 14.34 0.52 2.72
C LEU A 49 15.12 0.73 4.02
N ASP A 50 16.43 0.54 3.99
CA ASP A 50 17.32 0.80 5.14
C ASP A 50 17.33 2.30 5.47
N SER A 51 17.35 3.17 4.46
CA SER A 51 17.26 4.61 4.65
C SER A 51 15.93 5.01 5.30
N ILE A 52 14.81 4.42 4.86
CA ILE A 52 13.49 4.63 5.47
C ILE A 52 13.46 4.16 6.93
N ASP A 53 14.07 3.01 7.24
CA ASP A 53 14.11 2.46 8.60
C ASP A 53 14.84 3.40 9.58
N VAL A 54 15.90 4.05 9.10
CA VAL A 54 16.70 5.00 9.87
C VAL A 54 16.00 6.37 9.99
N GLN A 55 15.34 6.84 8.93
CA GLN A 55 14.75 8.18 8.88
C GLN A 55 13.37 8.27 9.55
N CYS A 56 12.58 7.20 9.49
CA CYS A 56 11.21 7.18 10.01
C CYS A 56 11.16 6.51 11.38
N LYS A 57 10.59 7.20 12.38
CA LYS A 57 10.58 6.72 13.77
C LYS A 57 9.46 5.72 14.05
N SER A 58 8.37 5.81 13.30
CA SER A 58 7.18 4.98 13.52
C SER A 58 6.87 4.10 12.31
N GLU A 59 6.32 2.91 12.57
CA GLU A 59 5.90 1.97 11.52
C GLU A 59 4.91 2.58 10.51
N PRO A 60 3.94 3.44 10.90
CA PRO A 60 3.12 4.15 9.94
C PRO A 60 3.90 5.13 9.06
N GLU A 61 4.89 5.84 9.59
CA GLU A 61 5.74 6.71 8.77
C GLU A 61 6.58 5.90 7.78
N LYS A 62 7.14 4.76 8.22
CA LYS A 62 7.87 3.84 7.35
C LYS A 62 6.99 3.29 6.23
N ALA A 63 5.77 2.85 6.55
CA ALA A 63 4.79 2.40 5.57
C ALA A 63 4.44 3.49 4.56
N GLU A 64 4.23 4.72 5.03
CA GLU A 64 3.95 5.87 4.19
C GLU A 64 5.12 6.19 3.25
N ALA A 65 6.35 6.18 3.76
CA ALA A 65 7.57 6.41 2.98
C ALA A 65 7.77 5.33 1.91
N VAL A 66 7.53 4.05 2.23
CA VAL A 66 7.56 2.96 1.25
C VAL A 66 6.55 3.17 0.13
N LEU A 67 5.31 3.55 0.46
CA LEU A 67 4.29 3.80 -0.55
C LEU A 67 4.67 4.98 -1.48
N ILE A 68 5.33 6.00 -0.93
CA ILE A 68 5.87 7.11 -1.73
C ILE A 68 7.02 6.63 -2.62
N ALA A 69 7.98 5.86 -2.08
CA ALA A 69 9.10 5.33 -2.84
C ALA A 69 8.63 4.41 -3.99
N ALA A 70 7.67 3.53 -3.71
CA ALA A 70 7.03 2.69 -4.72
C ALA A 70 6.31 3.52 -5.80
N ARG A 71 5.60 4.60 -5.42
CA ARG A 71 5.03 5.57 -6.39
C ARG A 71 6.12 6.23 -7.23
N GLY A 72 7.21 6.69 -6.60
CA GLY A 72 8.32 7.35 -7.30
C GLY A 72 8.92 6.46 -8.37
N ARG A 73 9.02 5.15 -8.11
CA ARG A 73 9.52 4.16 -9.07
C ARG A 73 8.53 3.83 -10.19
N MET A 74 7.27 3.55 -9.83
CA MET A 74 6.27 3.05 -10.77
C MET A 74 5.47 4.17 -11.47
N GLY A 75 5.58 5.41 -11.00
CA GLY A 75 4.81 6.55 -11.52
C GLY A 75 3.30 6.34 -11.41
N SER A 76 2.58 6.66 -12.49
CA SER A 76 1.12 6.49 -12.59
C SER A 76 0.68 5.02 -12.61
N ALA A 77 1.60 4.06 -12.80
CA ALA A 77 1.28 2.64 -12.74
C ALA A 77 1.06 2.12 -11.30
N PHE A 78 1.43 2.90 -10.27
CA PHE A 78 1.18 2.54 -8.87
C PHE A 78 -0.28 2.80 -8.47
N THR A 79 -1.16 1.97 -9.03
CA THR A 79 -2.60 2.04 -8.81
C THR A 79 -3.05 1.25 -7.59
N ILE A 80 -4.26 1.52 -7.11
CA ILE A 80 -4.88 0.75 -6.02
C ILE A 80 -4.95 -0.75 -6.35
N SER A 81 -5.23 -1.12 -7.61
CA SER A 81 -5.23 -2.52 -8.04
C SER A 81 -3.88 -3.21 -7.81
N VAL A 82 -2.79 -2.53 -8.19
CA VAL A 82 -1.41 -3.01 -8.02
C VAL A 82 -1.04 -3.18 -6.54
N LEU A 83 -1.55 -2.29 -5.68
CA LEU A 83 -1.38 -2.39 -4.24
C LEU A 83 -2.23 -3.52 -3.63
N VAL A 84 -3.47 -3.69 -4.07
CA VAL A 84 -4.36 -4.78 -3.63
C VAL A 84 -3.76 -6.14 -3.96
N GLY A 85 -3.10 -6.30 -5.12
CA GLY A 85 -2.36 -7.50 -5.46
C GLY A 85 -1.29 -7.85 -4.41
N VAL A 86 -0.44 -6.88 -4.06
CA VAL A 86 0.61 -7.08 -3.05
C VAL A 86 0.04 -7.35 -1.66
N LEU A 87 -0.97 -6.60 -1.25
CA LEU A 87 -1.62 -6.85 0.03
C LEU A 87 -2.24 -8.25 0.07
N THR A 88 -2.73 -8.77 -1.07
CA THR A 88 -3.26 -10.13 -1.15
C THR A 88 -2.16 -11.18 -1.06
N GLU A 89 -1.03 -10.97 -1.77
CA GLU A 89 0.15 -11.83 -1.70
C GLU A 89 0.75 -11.90 -0.29
N LEU A 90 0.76 -10.76 0.42
CA LEU A 90 1.25 -10.65 1.80
C LEU A 90 0.22 -11.11 2.86
N ALA A 91 -0.88 -11.75 2.44
CA ALA A 91 -1.99 -12.18 3.28
C ALA A 91 -2.67 -11.06 4.09
N MET A 92 -2.54 -9.81 3.66
CA MET A 92 -3.12 -8.60 4.25
C MET A 92 -4.52 -8.28 3.70
N LYS A 93 -5.36 -9.30 3.49
CA LYS A 93 -6.73 -9.16 2.94
C LYS A 93 -7.65 -8.28 3.79
N HIS A 94 -7.32 -8.04 5.06
CA HIS A 94 -8.06 -7.11 5.91
C HIS A 94 -7.86 -5.64 5.48
N VAL A 95 -6.70 -5.32 4.91
CA VAL A 95 -6.34 -3.98 4.41
C VAL A 95 -7.07 -3.67 3.10
N THR A 96 -7.33 -4.69 2.28
CA THR A 96 -8.05 -4.49 1.00
C THR A 96 -9.51 -4.05 1.21
N LYS A 97 -10.08 -4.29 2.40
CA LYS A 97 -11.41 -3.80 2.79
C LYS A 97 -11.47 -2.28 2.89
N LEU A 98 -10.34 -1.59 3.06
CA LEU A 98 -10.28 -0.13 3.13
C LEU A 98 -10.68 0.55 1.82
N PHE A 99 -10.66 -0.19 0.71
CA PHE A 99 -10.97 0.32 -0.62
C PHE A 99 -12.44 0.10 -1.03
N VAL A 100 -13.25 -0.55 -0.18
CA VAL A 100 -14.66 -0.85 -0.49
C VAL A 100 -15.65 0.11 0.19
N GLN A 101 -15.16 1.22 0.73
CA GLN A 101 -16.00 2.26 1.37
C GLN A 101 -16.38 3.37 0.40
#